data_AF-A0A6F9AIJ7-F1
#
_entry.id   AF-A0A6F9AIJ7-F1
#
_cell.length_a   1.000
_cell.length_b   1.000
_cell.length_c   1.000
_cell.angle_alpha   90.00
_cell.angle_beta   90.00
_cell.angle_gamma   90.00
#
_symmetry.space_group_name_H-M   'P 1'
#
loop_
_entity.id
_entity.type
_entity.pdbx_description
1 polymer ?
#
loop_
_entity_poly.entity_id
_entity_poly.type
_entity_poly.pdbx_seq_one_letter_code
_entity_poly.pdbx_strand_id
1 'polypeptide(L)'
;VCLFKKEELVEGDQKAVRDNSGRCQLYECRDTTMHQVVVTTPCPELNCPESEQVNLTDRCCKVCRGHDFCAEGHGCVEHSDCINLEAGARCSCKDGFHPLRDDNAYCEGTQRILIEE
;
A
#
# COMPACT_ATOMS: atom_id res chain seq x y z
N VAL A 1 5.57 10.93 12.85
CA VAL A 1 5.60 11.07 11.38
C VAL A 1 7.03 11.32 10.94
N CYS A 2 7.42 10.77 9.80
CA CYS A 2 8.71 11.01 9.16
C CYS A 2 8.48 11.86 7.90
N LEU A 3 9.41 12.77 7.61
CA LEU A 3 9.37 13.55 6.37
C LEU A 3 10.42 13.00 5.40
N PHE A 4 9.97 12.49 4.25
CA PHE A 4 10.85 11.91 3.24
C PHE A 4 10.58 12.51 1.86
N LYS A 5 11.53 13.27 1.31
CA LYS A 5 11.42 13.91 -0.02
C LYS A 5 10.10 14.67 -0.26
N LYS A 6 9.58 15.35 0.77
CA LYS A 6 8.29 16.09 0.80
C LYS A 6 7.03 15.23 0.94
N GLU A 7 7.18 13.93 1.17
CA GLU A 7 6.10 13.04 1.56
C GLU A 7 6.11 12.88 3.08
N GLU A 8 4.92 12.88 3.69
CA GLU A 8 4.75 12.58 5.11
C GLU A 8 4.41 11.10 5.25
N LEU A 9 5.20 10.40 6.06
CA LEU A 9 5.06 8.97 6.32
C LEU A 9 4.71 8.75 7.79
N VAL A 10 3.79 7.82 8.04
CA VAL A 10 3.42 7.42 9.39
C VAL A 10 4.28 6.24 9.87
N GLU A 11 4.18 5.94 11.16
CA GLU A 11 4.93 4.84 11.76
C GLU A 11 4.64 3.51 11.03
N GLY A 12 5.70 2.80 10.63
CA GLY A 12 5.62 1.54 9.89
C GLY A 12 5.58 1.70 8.36
N ASP A 13 5.37 2.90 7.82
CA ASP A 13 5.41 3.11 6.38
C ASP A 13 6.82 2.87 5.82
N GLN A 14 6.88 2.28 4.63
CA GLN A 14 8.12 1.96 3.96
C GLN A 14 8.30 2.73 2.64
N LYS A 15 9.56 3.06 2.32
CA LYS A 15 9.96 3.66 1.04
C LYS A 15 11.22 3.04 0.47
N ALA A 16 11.12 2.60 -0.78
CA ALA A 16 12.21 2.12 -1.60
C ALA A 16 12.84 3.28 -2.39
N VAL A 17 14.17 3.38 -2.32
CA VAL A 17 14.98 4.36 -3.05
C VAL A 17 15.95 3.62 -3.94
N ARG A 18 15.91 3.91 -5.24
CA ARG A 18 16.83 3.34 -6.23
C ARG A 18 17.90 4.36 -6.57
N ASP A 19 19.16 3.95 -6.56
CA ASP A 19 20.27 4.76 -7.03
C ASP A 19 20.53 4.55 -8.54
N ASN A 20 21.43 5.36 -9.11
CA ASN A 20 21.78 5.28 -10.53
C ASN A 20 22.49 3.98 -10.91
N SER A 21 22.99 3.21 -9.94
CA SER A 21 23.59 1.90 -10.15
C SER A 21 22.56 0.77 -10.11
N GLY A 22 21.27 1.08 -9.90
CA GLY A 22 20.19 0.11 -9.77
C GLY A 22 20.11 -0.54 -8.40
N ARG A 23 20.93 -0.14 -7.42
CA ARG A 23 20.80 -0.65 -6.05
C ARG A 23 19.56 -0.02 -5.42
N CYS A 24 18.75 -0.86 -4.80
CA CYS A 24 17.58 -0.43 -4.06
C CYS A 24 17.85 -0.50 -2.56
N GLN A 25 17.51 0.59 -1.86
CA GLN A 25 17.55 0.69 -0.42
C GLN A 25 16.13 0.91 0.10
N LEU A 26 15.71 0.10 1.05
CA LEU A 26 14.42 0.21 1.70
C LEU A 26 14.58 0.96 3.02
N TYR A 27 13.66 1.87 3.31
CA TYR A 27 13.61 2.63 4.55
C TYR A 27 12.22 2.48 5.17
N GLU A 28 12.15 2.43 6.49
CA GLU A 28 10.91 2.37 7.26
C GLU A 28 10.86 3.56 8.23
N CYS A 29 9.69 4.20 8.34
CA CYS A 29 9.48 5.24 9.33
C CYS A 29 9.31 4.61 10.71
N ARG A 30 10.28 4.84 11.59
CA ARG A 30 10.25 4.40 12.98
C ARG A 30 10.68 5.50 13.93
N ASP A 31 9.96 5.68 15.02
CA ASP A 31 10.30 6.66 16.05
C ASP A 31 10.58 8.06 15.46
N THR A 32 9.76 8.48 14.48
CA THR A 32 9.88 9.76 13.73
C THR A 32 11.12 9.90 12.82
N THR A 33 11.90 8.84 12.64
CA THR A 33 13.10 8.82 11.79
C THR A 33 12.98 7.75 10.70
N MET A 34 13.59 7.97 9.54
CA MET A 34 13.68 6.95 8.49
C MET A 34 14.85 6.01 8.76
N HIS A 35 14.55 4.75 9.08
CA HIS A 35 15.54 3.71 9.34
C HIS A 35 15.72 2.82 8.13
N GLN A 36 16.97 2.54 7.75
CA GLN A 36 17.23 1.61 6.66
C GLN A 36 16.88 0.18 7.06
N VAL A 37 16.09 -0.49 6.22
CA VAL A 37 15.75 -1.90 6.35
C VAL A 37 16.75 -2.73 5.55
N VAL A 38 17.40 -3.69 6.22
CA VAL A 38 18.30 -4.63 5.56
C VAL A 38 17.47 -5.74 4.93
N VAL A 39 17.36 -5.70 3.60
CA VAL A 39 16.70 -6.76 2.84
C VAL A 39 17.67 -7.94 2.70
N THR A 40 17.46 -8.99 3.49
CA THR A 40 18.32 -10.19 3.48
C THR A 40 17.88 -11.25 2.49
N THR A 41 16.61 -11.21 2.06
CA THR A 41 16.04 -12.17 1.11
C THR A 41 16.23 -11.67 -0.33
N PRO A 42 16.74 -12.51 -1.25
CA PRO A 42 16.77 -12.16 -2.66
C PRO A 42 15.35 -11.99 -3.21
N CYS A 43 15.21 -11.16 -4.24
CA CYS A 43 13.92 -11.00 -4.89
C CYS A 43 13.51 -12.29 -5.60
N PRO A 44 12.20 -12.62 -5.62
CA PRO A 44 11.72 -13.77 -6.33
C PRO A 44 11.94 -13.61 -7.84
N GLU A 45 12.21 -14.73 -8.51
CA GLU A 45 12.23 -14.81 -9.97
C GLU A 45 10.82 -14.50 -10.52
N LEU A 46 10.76 -13.62 -11.51
CA LEU A 46 9.51 -13.21 -12.14
C LEU A 46 9.30 -13.99 -13.45
N ASN A 47 8.07 -14.42 -13.69
CA ASN A 47 7.68 -15.19 -14.87
C ASN A 47 7.13 -14.30 -16.02
N CYS A 48 7.42 -13.01 -15.97
CA CYS A 48 7.00 -12.01 -16.96
C CYS A 48 8.20 -11.25 -17.54
N PRO A 49 8.09 -10.71 -18.77
CA PRO A 49 9.16 -9.94 -19.40
C PRO A 49 9.44 -8.63 -18.64
N GLU A 50 10.64 -8.07 -18.78
CA GLU A 50 11.03 -6.81 -18.13
C GLU A 50 10.08 -5.64 -18.42
N SER A 51 9.46 -5.63 -19.62
CA SER A 51 8.47 -4.63 -20.03
C SER A 51 7.19 -4.66 -19.20
N GLU A 52 6.90 -5.77 -18.54
CA GLU A 52 5.73 -5.96 -17.67
C GLU A 52 6.09 -5.92 -16.19
N GLN A 53 7.36 -5.70 -15.84
CA GLN A 53 7.77 -5.60 -14.45
C GLN A 53 7.46 -4.21 -13.90
N VAL A 54 6.71 -4.18 -12.80
CA VAL A 54 6.28 -2.95 -12.13
C VAL A 54 7.23 -2.63 -10.97
N ASN A 55 7.72 -1.39 -10.92
CA ASN A 55 8.48 -0.89 -9.79
C ASN A 55 7.53 -0.37 -8.72
N LEU A 56 7.80 -0.74 -7.48
CA LEU A 56 7.00 -0.35 -6.33
C LEU A 56 7.72 0.71 -5.50
N THR A 57 6.95 1.53 -4.79
CA THR A 57 7.49 2.65 -4.00
C THR A 57 7.77 2.24 -2.56
N ASP A 58 7.15 1.17 -2.08
CA ASP A 58 7.20 0.64 -0.72
C ASP A 58 8.15 -0.56 -0.60
N ARG A 59 8.65 -1.12 -1.71
CA ARG A 59 9.53 -2.30 -1.69
C ARG A 59 10.53 -2.36 -2.85
N CYS A 60 11.63 -3.08 -2.64
CA CYS A 60 12.70 -3.17 -3.63
C CYS A 60 12.44 -4.19 -4.74
N CYS A 61 11.74 -5.28 -4.43
CA CYS A 61 11.42 -6.29 -5.42
C CYS A 61 10.28 -5.82 -6.32
N LYS A 62 10.44 -6.09 -7.62
CA LYS A 62 9.41 -5.83 -8.61
C LYS A 62 8.38 -6.95 -8.59
N VAL A 63 7.22 -6.68 -9.18
CA VAL A 63 6.18 -7.68 -9.45
C VAL A 63 5.80 -7.65 -10.92
N CYS A 64 5.08 -8.66 -11.37
CA CYS A 64 4.53 -8.68 -12.72
C CYS A 64 3.27 -7.82 -12.80
N ARG A 65 3.00 -7.26 -13.99
CA ARG A 65 1.73 -6.57 -14.24
C ARG A 65 0.55 -7.53 -14.00
N GLY A 66 -0.48 -7.03 -13.32
CA GLY A 66 -1.63 -7.84 -12.92
C GLY A 66 -1.41 -8.64 -11.63
N HIS A 67 -0.30 -8.42 -10.93
CA HIS A 67 -0.08 -8.92 -9.58
C HIS A 67 -1.25 -8.56 -8.65
N ASP A 68 -1.69 -9.53 -7.86
CA ASP A 68 -2.82 -9.36 -6.94
C ASP A 68 -2.32 -8.93 -5.55
N PHE A 69 -2.28 -7.62 -5.34
CA PHE A 69 -1.93 -7.00 -4.06
C PHE A 69 -3.00 -7.22 -2.99
N CYS A 70 -4.26 -7.44 -3.39
CA CYS A 70 -5.33 -7.74 -2.44
C CYS A 70 -5.15 -9.13 -1.81
N ALA A 71 -4.53 -10.08 -2.52
CA ALA A 71 -4.21 -11.40 -1.99
C ALA A 71 -3.01 -11.45 -1.03
N GLU A 72 -2.17 -10.40 -0.95
CA GLU A 72 -1.01 -10.34 -0.06
C GLU A 72 -1.37 -10.03 1.40
N GLY A 73 -2.63 -9.66 1.66
CA GLY A 73 -3.07 -9.09 2.93
C GLY A 73 -3.13 -7.57 2.82
N HIS A 74 -4.33 -7.02 3.02
CA HIS A 74 -4.62 -5.60 2.88
C HIS A 74 -5.22 -5.02 4.17
N GLY A 75 -5.09 -3.71 4.37
CA GLY A 75 -5.65 -3.01 5.53
C GLY A 75 -7.16 -2.74 5.49
N CYS A 76 -7.86 -3.12 4.40
CA CYS A 76 -9.29 -2.88 4.27
C CYS A 76 -10.09 -3.70 5.29
N VAL A 77 -11.03 -3.05 5.98
CA VAL A 77 -11.85 -3.67 7.03
C VAL A 77 -13.32 -3.80 6.59
N GLU A 78 -14.22 -4.03 7.54
CA GLU A 78 -15.66 -4.21 7.29
C GLU A 78 -16.23 -3.05 6.44
N HIS A 79 -17.14 -3.40 5.54
CA HIS A 79 -17.81 -2.48 4.60
C HIS A 79 -16.91 -1.74 3.60
N SER A 80 -15.64 -2.15 3.48
CA SER A 80 -14.75 -1.75 2.41
C SER A 80 -14.36 -2.95 1.54
N ASP A 81 -14.11 -2.70 0.26
CA ASP A 81 -13.55 -3.66 -0.68
C ASP A 81 -12.11 -3.27 -1.05
N CYS A 82 -11.25 -4.27 -1.18
CA CYS A 82 -9.90 -4.07 -1.70
C CYS A 82 -9.95 -3.95 -3.23
N ILE A 83 -9.36 -2.88 -3.75
CA ILE A 83 -9.23 -2.60 -5.17
C ILE A 83 -7.77 -2.74 -5.55
N ASN A 84 -7.50 -3.72 -6.40
CA ASN A 84 -6.16 -3.97 -6.93
C ASN A 84 -5.77 -2.86 -7.92
N LEU A 85 -4.58 -2.28 -7.74
CA LEU A 85 -4.00 -1.25 -8.60
C LEU A 85 -2.78 -1.81 -9.34
N GLU A 86 -2.23 -1.04 -10.28
CA GLU A 86 -1.04 -1.46 -11.03
C GLU A 86 0.20 -1.65 -10.13
N ALA A 87 0.33 -0.81 -9.09
CA ALA A 87 1.50 -0.77 -8.21
C ALA A 87 1.09 -0.71 -6.72
N GLY A 88 0.10 -1.53 -6.33
CA GLY A 88 -0.37 -1.64 -4.95
C GLY A 88 -1.86 -2.00 -4.87
N ALA A 89 -2.45 -1.80 -3.70
CA ALA A 89 -3.89 -1.91 -3.49
C ALA A 89 -4.39 -0.71 -2.70
N ARG A 90 -5.69 -0.43 -2.80
CA ARG A 90 -6.37 0.55 -1.94
C ARG A 90 -7.72 0.02 -1.49
N CYS A 91 -8.27 0.61 -0.44
CA CYS A 91 -9.62 0.32 0.01
C CYS A 91 -10.63 1.26 -0.67
N SER A 92 -11.86 0.77 -0.81
CA SER A 92 -12.99 1.58 -1.25
C SER A 92 -14.22 1.19 -0.44
N CYS A 93 -14.96 2.16 0.08
CA CYS A 93 -16.23 1.86 0.74
C CYS A 93 -17.24 1.26 -0.24
N LYS A 94 -18.04 0.33 0.25
CA LYS A 94 -19.18 -0.25 -0.46
C LYS A 94 -20.29 0.78 -0.66
N ASP A 95 -21.15 0.52 -1.63
CA ASP A 95 -22.31 1.37 -1.89
C ASP A 95 -23.18 1.54 -0.63
N GLY A 96 -23.49 2.80 -0.29
CA GLY A 96 -24.26 3.16 0.91
C GLY A 96 -23.42 3.36 2.18
N PHE A 97 -22.10 3.15 2.11
CA PHE A 97 -21.17 3.43 3.21
C PHE A 97 -20.29 4.64 2.86
N HIS A 98 -19.86 5.37 3.88
CA HIS A 98 -19.02 6.55 3.73
C HIS A 98 -17.70 6.39 4.50
N PRO A 99 -16.57 6.90 3.95
CA PRO A 99 -15.27 6.76 4.59
C PRO A 99 -15.18 7.63 5.84
N LEU A 100 -14.69 7.05 6.92
CA LEU A 100 -14.36 7.78 8.16
C LEU A 100 -12.95 8.41 8.10
N ARG A 101 -12.12 7.94 7.17
CA ARG A 101 -10.72 8.33 6.97
C ARG A 101 -10.40 8.34 5.48
N ASP A 102 -9.39 9.12 5.08
CA ASP A 102 -8.98 9.27 3.68
C ASP A 102 -8.45 7.96 3.04
N ASP A 103 -8.08 6.98 3.85
CA ASP A 103 -7.61 5.65 3.38
C ASP A 103 -8.76 4.74 2.91
N ASN A 104 -10.02 5.14 3.15
CA ASN A 104 -11.24 4.38 2.85
C ASN A 104 -11.24 2.94 3.41
N ALA A 105 -10.39 2.65 4.40
CA ALA A 105 -10.35 1.33 5.02
C ALA A 105 -11.54 1.14 5.97
N TYR A 106 -11.93 2.21 6.67
CA TYR A 106 -13.01 2.21 7.67
C TYR A 106 -14.22 2.96 7.15
N CYS A 107 -15.34 2.24 6.99
CA CYS A 107 -16.53 2.77 6.37
C CYS A 107 -17.75 2.58 7.28
N GLU A 108 -18.52 3.65 7.50
CA GLU A 108 -19.74 3.61 8.30
C GLU A 108 -20.98 3.70 7.40
N GLY A 109 -22.03 2.96 7.75
CA GLY A 109 -23.31 3.05 7.05
C GLY A 109 -24.13 4.18 7.62
N THR A 110 -24.86 4.91 6.78
CA THR A 110 -25.98 5.72 7.29
C THR A 110 -27.01 4.74 7.84
N GLN A 111 -27.06 4.55 9.16
CA GLN A 111 -28.17 3.82 9.77
C GLN A 111 -29.42 4.65 9.52
N ARG A 112 -30.14 4.31 8.45
CA ARG A 112 -31.53 4.74 8.29
C ARG A 112 -32.26 4.11 9.46
N ILE A 113 -32.41 4.88 10.54
CA ILE A 113 -33.47 4.65 11.50
C ILE A 113 -34.74 4.74 10.66
N LEU A 114 -35.28 3.58 10.27
CA LEU A 114 -36.67 3.49 9.86
C LEU A 114 -37.44 3.87 11.11
N ILE A 115 -37.83 5.14 11.21
CA ILE A 115 -38.91 5.53 12.09
C ILE A 115 -40.13 4.88 11.43
N GLU A 116 -40.46 3.67 11.86
CA GLU A 116 -41.76 3.09 11.55
C GLU A 116 -42.79 3.97 12.26
N GLU A 117 -43.52 4.78 11.50
CA GLU A 117 -44.73 5.49 11.96
C GLU A 117 -45.91 4.52 12.09
#